data_AF-K1Q740-F1
#
_entry.id   AF-K1Q740-F1
#
_cell.length_a   1.000
_cell.length_b   1.000
_cell.length_c   1.000
_cell.angle_alpha   90.00
_cell.angle_beta   90.00
_cell.angle_gamma   90.00
#
_symmetry.space_group_name_H-M   'P 1'
#
loop_
_entity.id
_entity.type
_entity.pdbx_description
1 polymer ?
#
loop_
_entity_poly.entity_id
_entity_poly.type
_entity_poly.pdbx_seq_one_letter_code
_entity_poly.pdbx_strand_id
1 'polypeptide(L)'
;MPPIGTRVRRGPDWQSNFDEQDSRGPGTVVSHDRRGFISIIWDNGHQCQYPYGIQGRFAVIVVDEPRILQRDQLIEVGCLVKRGNNWRDNDNDGGPENIGVVFRVHSDATVSVRWPTGQRRRYKYGKQGYFEVELCE
;
A
#
# COMPACT_ATOMS: atom_id res chain seq x y z
N MET A 1 -9.92 -6.71 -9.89
CA MET A 1 -8.87 -5.71 -9.60
C MET A 1 -7.99 -6.24 -8.48
N PRO A 2 -6.67 -6.01 -8.52
CA PRO A 2 -5.78 -6.38 -7.43
C PRO A 2 -6.26 -5.76 -6.12
N PRO A 3 -6.11 -6.41 -4.95
CA PRO A 3 -6.48 -5.81 -3.67
C PRO A 3 -5.71 -4.51 -3.37
N ILE A 4 -6.27 -3.63 -2.53
CA ILE A 4 -5.51 -2.51 -1.95
C ILE A 4 -4.27 -3.05 -1.19
N GLY A 5 -3.14 -2.36 -1.24
CA GLY A 5 -1.86 -2.83 -0.71
C GLY A 5 -1.08 -3.71 -1.70
N THR A 6 -1.65 -4.10 -2.84
CA THR A 6 -0.92 -4.90 -3.83
C THR A 6 0.22 -4.11 -4.45
N ARG A 7 1.38 -4.76 -4.57
CA ARG A 7 2.58 -4.20 -5.20
C ARG A 7 2.50 -4.36 -6.72
N VAL A 8 2.90 -3.32 -7.44
CA VAL A 8 2.75 -3.24 -8.90
C VAL A 8 3.94 -2.56 -9.56
N ARG A 9 4.15 -2.84 -10.85
CA ARG A 9 5.03 -2.08 -11.76
C ARG A 9 4.26 -1.69 -13.03
N ARG A 10 4.82 -0.76 -13.82
CA ARG A 10 4.28 -0.48 -15.16
C ARG A 10 4.15 -1.77 -15.98
N GLY A 11 3.04 -1.89 -16.67
CA GLY A 11 2.65 -3.07 -17.45
C GLY A 11 2.87 -2.87 -18.95
N PRO A 12 2.48 -3.88 -19.76
CA PRO A 12 2.66 -3.83 -21.21
C PRO A 12 1.82 -2.74 -21.89
N ASP A 13 0.69 -2.34 -21.31
CA ASP A 13 -0.20 -1.30 -21.85
C ASP A 13 0.06 0.09 -21.23
N TRP A 14 1.27 0.34 -20.73
CA TRP A 14 1.68 1.66 -20.25
C TRP A 14 1.67 2.66 -21.41
N GLN A 15 0.78 3.64 -21.35
CA GLN A 15 0.60 4.62 -22.43
C GLN A 15 1.68 5.70 -22.36
N SER A 16 2.05 6.25 -23.52
CA SER A 16 3.09 7.29 -23.61
C SER A 16 2.77 8.54 -22.81
N ASN A 17 1.49 8.90 -22.67
CA ASN A 17 1.03 10.04 -21.88
C ASN A 17 1.13 9.84 -20.35
N PHE A 18 1.51 8.64 -19.88
CA PHE A 18 1.84 8.41 -18.47
C PHE A 18 3.32 8.72 -18.18
N ASP A 19 4.14 8.98 -19.20
CA ASP A 19 5.55 9.33 -19.09
C ASP A 19 6.33 8.37 -18.15
N GLU A 20 7.32 8.89 -17.41
CA GLU A 20 8.14 8.18 -16.42
C GLU A 20 7.66 8.45 -14.98
N GLN A 21 6.35 8.56 -14.78
CA GLN A 21 5.72 8.88 -13.48
C GLN A 21 6.13 7.93 -12.33
N ASP A 22 6.35 6.65 -12.64
CA ASP A 22 6.79 5.62 -11.71
C ASP A 22 8.32 5.56 -11.54
N SER A 23 9.09 6.34 -12.32
CA SER A 23 10.56 6.29 -12.35
C SER A 23 11.14 4.88 -12.52
N ARG A 24 10.39 4.00 -13.21
CA ARG A 24 10.67 2.55 -13.38
C ARG A 24 10.70 1.76 -12.08
N GLY A 25 10.19 2.32 -10.99
CA GLY A 25 10.09 1.70 -9.69
C GLY A 25 8.75 1.02 -9.43
N PRO A 26 8.66 0.24 -8.35
CA PRO A 26 7.39 -0.33 -7.91
C PRO A 26 6.47 0.71 -7.27
N GLY A 27 5.20 0.36 -7.15
CA GLY A 27 4.18 1.14 -6.46
C GLY A 27 3.18 0.25 -5.73
N THR A 28 2.24 0.88 -5.02
CA THR A 28 1.20 0.20 -4.24
C THR A 28 -0.18 0.67 -4.65
N VAL A 29 -1.11 -0.26 -4.85
CA VAL A 29 -2.53 0.05 -5.06
C VAL A 29 -3.15 0.60 -3.77
N VAL A 30 -3.68 1.82 -3.78
CA VAL A 30 -4.24 2.48 -2.57
C VAL A 30 -5.75 2.65 -2.61
N SER A 31 -6.37 2.60 -3.78
CA SER A 31 -7.83 2.62 -3.93
C SER A 31 -8.26 2.15 -5.31
N HIS A 32 -9.55 1.88 -5.46
CA HIS A 32 -10.19 1.55 -6.74
C HIS A 32 -11.34 2.51 -7.00
N ASP A 33 -11.67 2.75 -8.26
CA ASP A 33 -12.90 3.41 -8.65
C ASP A 33 -13.89 2.45 -9.32
N ARG A 34 -15.11 2.93 -9.58
CA ARG A 34 -16.18 2.14 -10.22
C ARG A 34 -15.99 1.94 -11.72
N ARG A 35 -15.05 2.66 -12.35
CA ARG A 35 -14.79 2.65 -13.79
C ARG A 35 -13.68 1.67 -14.19
N GLY A 36 -13.08 0.98 -13.21
CA GLY A 36 -12.00 0.01 -13.44
C GLY A 36 -10.61 0.63 -13.39
N PHE A 37 -10.47 1.82 -12.81
CA PHE A 37 -9.16 2.40 -12.51
C PHE A 37 -8.73 2.06 -11.10
N ILE A 38 -7.42 1.88 -10.94
CA ILE A 38 -6.76 1.72 -9.66
C ILE A 38 -5.86 2.92 -9.41
N SER A 39 -5.95 3.47 -8.20
CA SER A 39 -5.04 4.53 -7.76
C SER A 39 -3.79 3.90 -7.19
N ILE A 40 -2.62 4.36 -7.63
CA ILE A 40 -1.32 3.87 -7.20
C ILE A 40 -0.52 5.02 -6.59
N ILE A 41 0.14 4.73 -5.47
CA ILE A 41 1.25 5.54 -4.98
C ILE A 41 2.53 4.79 -5.30
N TRP A 42 3.35 5.37 -6.18
CA TRP A 42 4.66 4.86 -6.55
C TRP A 42 5.66 5.09 -5.44
N ASP A 43 6.73 4.30 -5.41
CA ASP A 43 7.71 4.39 -4.32
C ASP A 43 8.50 5.70 -4.30
N ASN A 44 8.54 6.40 -5.43
CA ASN A 44 9.05 7.78 -5.55
C ASN A 44 8.09 8.85 -4.99
N GLY A 45 6.91 8.46 -4.49
CA GLY A 45 5.88 9.34 -3.93
C GLY A 45 4.85 9.85 -4.95
N HIS A 46 5.02 9.61 -6.25
CA HIS A 46 4.06 10.03 -7.26
C HIS A 46 2.75 9.25 -7.13
N GLN A 47 1.61 9.93 -7.26
CA GLN A 47 0.29 9.32 -7.18
C GLN A 47 -0.51 9.54 -8.47
N CYS A 48 -1.07 8.48 -9.04
CA CYS A 48 -1.94 8.58 -10.21
C CYS A 48 -2.93 7.42 -10.30
N GLN A 49 -3.85 7.49 -11.27
CA GLN A 49 -4.83 6.45 -11.55
C GLN A 49 -4.55 5.80 -12.90
N TYR A 50 -4.63 4.47 -12.95
CA TYR A 50 -4.33 3.70 -14.14
C TYR A 50 -5.46 2.71 -14.45
N PRO A 51 -5.78 2.48 -15.74
CA PRO A 51 -6.78 1.50 -16.13
C PRO A 51 -6.26 0.08 -15.82
N TYR A 52 -7.14 -0.77 -15.27
CA TYR A 52 -6.81 -2.17 -14.98
C TYR A 52 -7.89 -3.12 -15.51
N GLY A 53 -7.59 -3.78 -16.62
CA GLY A 53 -8.49 -4.72 -17.30
C GLY A 53 -9.56 -4.06 -18.17
N ILE A 54 -9.54 -2.73 -18.32
CA ILE A 54 -10.46 -2.00 -19.21
C ILE A 54 -10.12 -2.38 -20.66
N GLN A 55 -11.08 -2.99 -21.36
CA GLN A 55 -10.88 -3.54 -22.72
C GLN A 55 -9.72 -4.55 -22.80
N GLY A 56 -9.43 -5.26 -21.71
CA GLY A 56 -8.32 -6.21 -21.65
C GLY A 56 -6.93 -5.57 -21.53
N ARG A 57 -6.84 -4.25 -21.30
CA ARG A 57 -5.57 -3.53 -21.13
C ARG A 57 -5.15 -3.44 -19.67
N PHE A 58 -3.86 -3.62 -19.42
CA PHE A 58 -3.24 -3.58 -18.11
C PHE A 58 -2.07 -2.60 -18.13
N ALA A 59 -2.35 -1.34 -17.77
CA ALA A 59 -1.30 -0.32 -17.65
C ALA A 59 -0.29 -0.66 -16.56
N VAL A 60 -0.65 -1.51 -15.60
CA VAL A 60 0.24 -2.01 -14.55
C VAL A 60 0.05 -3.50 -14.34
N ILE A 61 1.07 -4.16 -13.82
CA ILE A 61 1.08 -5.58 -13.48
C ILE A 61 1.38 -5.78 -11.99
N VAL A 62 0.83 -6.85 -11.40
CA VAL A 62 1.12 -7.25 -10.02
C VAL A 62 2.53 -7.83 -9.95
N VAL A 63 3.28 -7.46 -8.91
CA VAL A 63 4.61 -8.00 -8.61
C VAL A 63 4.72 -8.37 -7.14
N ASP A 64 5.68 -9.23 -6.82
CA ASP A 64 6.05 -9.57 -5.45
C ASP A 64 7.37 -8.87 -5.09
N GLU A 65 7.30 -7.55 -4.93
CA GLU A 65 8.43 -6.71 -4.58
C GLU A 65 8.16 -5.96 -3.28
N PRO A 66 9.00 -6.14 -2.24
CA PRO A 66 8.80 -5.45 -0.98
C PRO A 66 8.95 -3.94 -1.14
N ARG A 67 8.32 -3.18 -0.24
CA ARG A 67 8.61 -1.75 -0.10
C ARG A 67 9.97 -1.59 0.58
N ILE A 68 10.90 -0.91 -0.09
CA ILE A 68 12.21 -0.56 0.47
C ILE A 68 12.13 0.87 1.00
N LEU A 69 12.41 1.04 2.29
CA LEU A 69 12.50 2.35 2.93
C LEU A 69 13.91 2.93 2.77
N GLN A 70 13.98 4.24 2.52
CA GLN A 70 15.23 4.99 2.63
C GLN A 70 15.59 5.21 4.12
N ARG A 71 16.86 5.53 4.42
CA ARG A 71 17.37 5.62 5.81
C ARG A 71 16.60 6.58 6.72
N ASP A 72 15.95 7.58 6.15
CA ASP A 72 15.18 8.62 6.84
C ASP A 72 13.66 8.34 6.89
N GLN A 73 13.20 7.27 6.24
CA GLN A 73 11.78 6.90 6.22
C GLN A 73 11.45 5.94 7.36
N LEU A 74 10.45 6.29 8.16
CA LEU A 74 9.99 5.48 9.31
C LEU A 74 8.93 4.44 8.91
N ILE A 75 7.96 4.81 8.08
CA ILE A 75 6.91 3.93 7.55
C ILE A 75 6.33 4.59 6.30
N GLU A 76 6.04 3.80 5.26
CA GLU A 76 5.47 4.30 4.02
C GLU A 76 4.38 3.38 3.46
N VAL A 77 3.66 3.89 2.46
CA VAL A 77 2.72 3.08 1.69
C VAL A 77 3.45 1.89 1.04
N GLY A 78 2.86 0.70 1.17
CA GLY A 78 3.43 -0.56 0.70
C GLY A 78 4.24 -1.31 1.77
N CYS A 79 4.54 -0.69 2.92
CA CYS A 79 5.19 -1.38 4.03
C CYS A 79 4.32 -2.52 4.57
N LEU A 80 4.98 -3.62 4.92
CA LEU A 80 4.40 -4.73 5.64
C LEU A 80 4.46 -4.45 7.14
N VAL A 81 3.37 -4.74 7.85
CA VAL A 81 3.26 -4.52 9.30
C VAL A 81 2.58 -5.69 9.99
N LYS A 82 2.91 -5.91 11.26
CA LYS A 82 2.21 -6.81 12.18
C LYS A 82 1.67 -6.03 13.37
N ARG A 83 0.83 -6.66 14.21
CA ARG A 83 0.40 -6.06 15.48
C ARG A 83 1.63 -5.72 16.33
N GLY A 84 1.65 -4.52 16.90
CA GLY A 84 2.75 -4.00 17.72
C GLY A 84 2.47 -4.08 19.22
N ASN A 85 3.44 -3.63 20.02
CA ASN A 85 3.38 -3.68 21.48
C ASN A 85 2.21 -2.93 22.12
N ASN A 86 1.63 -1.95 21.43
CA ASN A 86 0.47 -1.20 21.94
C ASN A 86 -0.85 -1.63 21.30
N TRP A 87 -0.91 -2.78 20.63
CA TRP A 87 -2.11 -3.31 20.00
C TRP A 87 -3.27 -3.48 20.99
N ARG A 88 -4.46 -3.03 20.58
CA ARG A 88 -5.71 -3.11 21.37
C ARG A 88 -6.94 -3.48 20.52
N ASP A 89 -6.74 -3.93 19.29
CA ASP A 89 -7.80 -4.12 18.30
C ASP A 89 -8.23 -5.59 18.14
N ASN A 90 -8.16 -6.37 19.23
CA ASN A 90 -8.52 -7.81 19.27
C ASN A 90 -7.85 -8.59 18.12
N ASP A 91 -8.58 -9.43 17.39
CA ASP A 91 -8.08 -10.15 16.22
C ASP A 91 -8.59 -9.57 14.89
N ASN A 92 -8.75 -8.24 14.80
CA ASN A 92 -9.15 -7.58 13.56
C ASN A 92 -8.08 -7.65 12.45
N ASP A 93 -6.84 -7.97 12.81
CA ASP A 93 -5.77 -8.39 11.90
C ASP A 93 -5.88 -9.84 11.42
N GLY A 94 -6.78 -10.64 12.01
CA GLY A 94 -6.93 -12.08 11.78
C GLY A 94 -6.15 -12.95 12.75
N GLY A 95 -5.49 -12.37 13.76
CA GLY A 95 -4.65 -13.07 14.74
C GLY A 95 -3.17 -12.62 14.70
N PRO A 96 -2.38 -12.92 15.76
CA PRO A 96 -1.03 -12.37 15.96
C PRO A 96 -0.01 -12.52 14.83
N GLU A 97 -0.12 -13.60 14.07
CA GLU A 97 0.85 -13.95 13.02
C GLU A 97 0.55 -13.28 11.67
N ASN A 98 -0.52 -12.47 11.58
CA ASN A 98 -0.94 -11.90 10.31
C ASN A 98 -0.18 -10.63 9.96
N ILE A 99 0.17 -10.53 8.68
CA ILE A 99 0.85 -9.38 8.11
C ILE A 99 -0.14 -8.54 7.32
N GLY A 100 -0.24 -7.27 7.69
CA GLY A 100 -1.00 -6.25 7.00
C GLY A 100 -0.12 -5.43 6.07
N VAL A 101 -0.75 -4.71 5.14
CA VAL A 101 -0.07 -3.78 4.24
C VAL A 101 -0.56 -2.37 4.49
N VAL A 102 0.37 -1.44 4.70
CA VAL A 102 0.07 -0.01 4.79
C VAL A 102 -0.38 0.49 3.42
N PHE A 103 -1.59 1.05 3.35
CA PHE A 103 -2.12 1.66 2.12
C PHE A 103 -2.34 3.17 2.23
N ARG A 104 -2.11 3.75 3.43
CA ARG A 104 -2.14 5.19 3.66
C ARG A 104 -1.33 5.57 4.90
N VAL A 105 -0.49 6.59 4.77
CA VAL A 105 0.15 7.28 5.91
C VAL A 105 -0.59 8.61 6.13
N HIS A 106 -0.89 8.94 7.38
CA HIS A 106 -1.61 10.17 7.73
C HIS A 106 -0.68 11.12 8.49
N SER A 107 -0.94 12.43 8.38
CA SER A 107 -0.14 13.47 9.04
C SER A 107 -0.27 13.51 10.56
N ASP A 108 -1.20 12.75 11.15
CA ASP A 108 -1.44 12.70 12.60
C ASP A 108 -0.77 11.49 13.28
N ALA A 109 0.32 10.98 12.70
CA ALA A 109 1.09 9.82 13.19
C ALA A 109 0.25 8.53 13.29
N THR A 110 -0.59 8.31 12.28
CA THR A 110 -1.34 7.05 12.11
C THR A 110 -1.19 6.52 10.70
N VAL A 111 -1.42 5.22 10.54
CA VAL A 111 -1.40 4.53 9.24
C VAL A 111 -2.69 3.75 9.04
N SER A 112 -3.16 3.64 7.81
CA SER A 112 -4.23 2.70 7.45
C SER A 112 -3.64 1.44 6.86
N VAL A 113 -4.06 0.30 7.39
CA VAL A 113 -3.54 -1.03 7.08
C VAL A 113 -4.68 -1.89 6.53
N ARG A 114 -4.40 -2.65 5.47
CA ARG A 114 -5.26 -3.75 5.03
C ARG A 114 -4.69 -5.07 5.53
N TRP A 115 -5.49 -5.84 6.24
CA TRP A 115 -5.14 -7.18 6.71
C TRP A 115 -5.48 -8.29 5.69
N PRO A 116 -4.95 -9.51 5.86
CA PRO A 116 -5.24 -10.65 4.97
C PRO A 116 -6.74 -10.97 4.89
N THR A 117 -7.47 -10.75 5.98
CA THR A 117 -8.93 -10.87 6.07
C THR A 117 -9.70 -9.88 5.18
N GLY A 118 -9.01 -8.91 4.58
CA GLY A 118 -9.61 -7.82 3.81
C GLY A 118 -10.04 -6.64 4.67
N GLN A 119 -10.01 -6.77 6.00
CA GLN A 119 -10.28 -5.66 6.92
C GLN A 119 -9.33 -4.49 6.68
N ARG A 120 -9.86 -3.27 6.78
CA ARG A 120 -9.10 -2.02 6.67
C ARG A 120 -9.32 -1.21 7.92
N ARG A 121 -8.22 -0.90 8.62
CA ARG A 121 -8.25 -0.24 9.93
C ARG A 121 -7.17 0.83 9.98
N ARG A 122 -7.30 1.75 10.93
CA ARG A 122 -6.34 2.84 11.15
C ARG A 122 -5.70 2.65 12.52
N TYR A 123 -4.38 2.70 12.56
CA TYR A 123 -3.56 2.39 13.73
C TYR A 123 -2.60 3.51 14.04
N LYS A 124 -2.30 3.70 15.32
CA LYS A 124 -1.26 4.63 15.78
C LYS A 124 0.11 4.09 15.42
N TYR A 125 0.93 4.98 14.86
CA TYR A 125 2.33 4.75 14.59
C TYR A 125 3.10 5.99 15.04
N GLY A 126 3.29 6.10 16.35
CA GLY A 126 3.89 7.25 17.03
C GLY A 126 2.90 8.26 17.62
N LYS A 127 1.59 8.18 17.30
CA LYS A 127 0.59 9.07 17.88
C LYS A 127 0.54 8.91 19.40
N GLN A 128 0.85 10.00 20.12
CA GLN A 128 0.97 10.02 21.59
C GLN A 128 2.00 8.98 22.12
N GLY A 129 3.00 8.62 21.31
CA GLY A 129 4.01 7.62 21.67
C GLY A 129 3.55 6.16 21.52
N TYR A 130 2.34 5.91 21.00
CA TYR A 130 1.84 4.54 20.82
C TYR A 130 2.14 4.00 19.42
N PHE A 131 2.58 2.75 19.38
CA PHE A 131 2.80 1.94 18.19
C PHE A 131 1.89 0.72 18.25
N GLU A 132 0.71 0.85 17.65
CA GLU A 132 -0.27 -0.23 17.55
C GLU A 132 0.13 -1.24 16.47
N VAL A 133 0.89 -0.82 15.46
CA VAL A 133 1.50 -1.72 14.47
C VAL A 133 3.00 -1.48 14.39
N GLU A 134 3.74 -2.50 13.97
CA GLU A 134 5.19 -2.46 13.80
C GLU A 134 5.58 -2.96 12.40
N LEU A 135 6.67 -2.43 11.85
CA LEU A 135 7.20 -2.89 10.57
C LEU A 135 7.64 -4.34 10.67
N CYS A 136 7.43 -5.10 9.60
CA CYS A 136 8.10 -6.39 9.43
C CYS A 136 9.52 -6.15 8.92
N GLU A 137 10.49 -6.88 9.48
CA GLU A 137 11.86 -6.95 8.99
C GLU A 137 11.96 -7.81 7.71
#